data_AF-A0A382YG17-F1
#
_entry.id   AF-A0A382YG17-F1
#
_cell.length_a   1.000
_cell.length_b   1.000
_cell.length_c   1.000
_cell.angle_alpha   90.00
_cell.angle_beta   90.00
_cell.angle_gamma   90.00
#
_symmetry.space_group_name_H-M   'P 1'
#
loop_
_entity.id
_entity.type
_entity.pdbx_description
1 polymer ?
#
loop_
_entity_poly.entity_id
_entity_poly.type
_entity_poly.pdbx_seq_one_letter_code
_entity_poly.pdbx_strand_id
1 'polypeptide(L)'
;VNIRDFGRGIPLGKLVECVSIINTGAKYNDEVFQFSVGLNGVGTKAVNALSDQFEVTSFREKKSLFAQFKSGELKNDPATNDTNESNGTKIRFTPDSKLFPNYCYDLGTIRKQLWNYAYLNRKLTITLNGEKFKSENGLLDLLQEEVSEANLYDIVHCQNGQLEMALTHTEHYGEEYFSYVNGHHTNDGGTHLSAFREGILKGANQFFNTSFDGPDVRDGLVGAVAIKVQEPIFESQTKNKLGNSELRSWLMPLVRDTFVDFL
;
A
#
# COMPACT_ATOMS: atom_id res chain seq x y z
N VAL A 1 8.48 0.61 19.12
CA VAL A 1 8.71 0.63 17.65
C VAL A 1 9.40 1.92 17.25
N ASN A 2 10.30 1.90 16.26
CA ASN A 2 10.97 3.08 15.70
C ASN A 2 10.92 3.01 14.17
N ILE A 3 10.48 4.08 13.52
CA ILE A 3 10.28 4.19 12.07
C ILE A 3 10.97 5.48 11.60
N ARG A 4 11.76 5.39 10.53
CA ARG A 4 12.43 6.52 9.89
C ARG A 4 12.20 6.46 8.38
N ASP A 5 11.61 7.52 7.82
CA ASP A 5 11.58 7.75 6.37
C ASP A 5 12.68 8.73 5.96
N PHE A 6 12.99 8.85 4.67
CA PHE A 6 13.89 9.88 4.13
C PHE A 6 13.17 10.77 3.11
N GLY A 7 11.89 11.05 3.38
CA GLY A 7 11.06 11.92 2.55
C GLY A 7 11.32 13.40 2.83
N ARG A 8 10.31 14.23 2.57
CA ARG A 8 10.38 15.69 2.74
C ARG A 8 10.46 16.14 4.21
N GLY A 9 9.96 15.31 5.12
CA GLY A 9 9.70 15.69 6.52
C GLY A 9 8.40 16.50 6.67
N ILE A 10 7.70 16.29 7.78
CA ILE A 10 6.51 17.07 8.15
C ILE A 10 6.93 18.56 8.29
N PRO A 11 6.18 19.53 7.75
CA PRO A 11 6.49 20.95 7.96
C PRO A 11 6.67 21.25 9.45
N LEU A 12 7.80 21.87 9.84
CA LEU A 12 8.21 21.99 11.25
C LEU A 12 7.14 22.67 12.12
N GLY A 13 6.56 23.77 11.65
CA GLY A 13 5.50 24.50 12.35
C GLY A 13 4.14 23.79 12.41
N LYS A 14 4.00 22.64 11.75
CA LYS A 14 2.78 21.81 11.75
C LYS A 14 2.97 20.46 12.44
N LEU A 15 4.16 20.18 12.98
CA LEU A 15 4.50 18.86 13.50
C LEU A 15 3.52 18.37 14.57
N VAL A 16 3.32 19.18 15.62
CA VAL A 16 2.47 18.84 16.76
C VAL A 16 1.03 18.61 16.29
N GLU A 17 0.47 19.57 15.56
CA GLU A 17 -0.89 19.50 15.02
C GLU A 17 -1.11 18.21 14.21
N CYS A 18 -0.21 17.90 13.28
CA CYS A 18 -0.28 16.73 12.41
C CYS A 18 -0.32 15.39 13.15
N VAL A 19 0.16 15.31 14.39
CA VAL A 19 0.19 14.07 15.18
C VAL A 19 -0.77 14.06 16.37
N SER A 20 -1.43 15.17 16.71
CA SER A 20 -2.31 15.24 17.90
C SER A 20 -3.74 15.72 17.64
N ILE A 21 -4.02 16.51 16.58
CA ILE A 21 -5.35 17.12 16.39
C ILE A 21 -6.10 16.42 15.26
N ILE A 22 -7.21 15.73 15.54
CA ILE A 22 -8.02 15.02 14.52
C ILE A 22 -8.42 15.97 13.37
N ASN A 23 -8.49 15.44 12.15
CA ASN A 23 -8.79 16.18 10.90
C ASN A 23 -7.76 17.24 10.48
N THR A 24 -6.56 17.23 11.08
CA THR A 24 -5.45 18.07 10.60
C THR A 24 -4.51 17.25 9.72
N GLY A 25 -4.32 17.69 8.48
CA GLY A 25 -3.45 17.03 7.52
C GLY A 25 -3.46 17.72 6.17
N ALA A 26 -2.34 17.74 5.47
CA ALA A 26 -2.22 18.35 4.15
C ALA A 26 -2.79 17.50 3.00
N LYS A 27 -3.56 16.44 3.32
CA LYS A 27 -4.03 15.43 2.37
C LYS A 27 -5.38 15.77 1.73
N TYR A 28 -5.86 16.99 1.94
CA TYR A 28 -7.08 17.54 1.33
C TYR A 28 -6.78 18.39 0.09
N ASN A 29 -5.50 18.55 -0.30
CA ASN A 29 -5.10 19.25 -1.52
C ASN A 29 -4.49 18.24 -2.51
N ASP A 30 -5.14 18.11 -3.67
CA ASP A 30 -4.87 17.11 -4.71
C ASP A 30 -3.48 17.22 -5.35
N GLU A 31 -2.82 18.37 -5.25
CA GLU A 31 -1.53 18.61 -5.90
C GLU A 31 -0.34 17.92 -5.23
N VAL A 32 -0.41 17.64 -3.92
CA VAL A 32 0.77 17.21 -3.13
C VAL A 32 0.82 15.70 -2.90
N PHE A 33 -0.32 15.00 -2.94
CA PHE A 33 -0.46 13.57 -2.66
C PHE A 33 -1.50 12.89 -3.56
N GLN A 34 -1.28 12.90 -4.88
CA GLN A 34 -2.23 12.43 -5.89
C GLN A 34 -2.70 10.97 -5.76
N PHE A 35 -1.95 10.08 -5.12
CA PHE A 35 -2.29 8.64 -5.03
C PHE A 35 -2.11 8.07 -3.61
N SER A 36 -2.41 8.86 -2.59
CA SER A 36 -2.26 8.43 -1.18
C SER A 36 -3.50 7.70 -0.67
N VAL A 37 -3.32 6.54 -0.04
CA VAL A 37 -4.40 5.77 0.62
C VAL A 37 -4.97 6.48 1.86
N GLY A 38 -4.18 7.33 2.51
CA GLY A 38 -4.53 7.91 3.82
C GLY A 38 -5.39 9.17 3.72
N LEU A 39 -6.67 9.07 3.36
CA LEU A 39 -7.55 10.23 3.14
C LEU A 39 -8.04 10.89 4.45
N ASN A 40 -8.21 10.13 5.53
CA ASN A 40 -8.93 10.62 6.72
C ASN A 40 -8.04 11.41 7.71
N GLY A 41 -6.72 11.45 7.53
CA GLY A 41 -5.83 12.18 8.44
C GLY A 41 -5.74 11.64 9.88
N VAL A 42 -6.40 10.52 10.22
CA VAL A 42 -6.51 10.01 11.60
C VAL A 42 -5.37 9.08 12.02
N GLY A 43 -4.72 8.37 11.08
CA GLY A 43 -3.83 7.24 11.39
C GLY A 43 -2.77 7.50 12.47
N THR A 44 -1.84 8.43 12.23
CA THR A 44 -0.78 8.76 13.20
C THR A 44 -1.30 9.30 14.53
N LYS A 45 -2.47 9.94 14.52
CA LYS A 45 -3.10 10.53 15.71
C LYS A 45 -3.68 9.45 16.60
N ALA A 46 -4.30 8.43 16.01
CA ALA A 46 -4.71 7.23 16.73
C ALA A 46 -3.49 6.54 17.36
N VAL A 47 -2.37 6.41 16.63
CA VAL A 47 -1.13 5.85 17.20
C VAL A 47 -0.65 6.67 18.38
N ASN A 48 -0.62 8.00 18.29
CA ASN A 48 -0.25 8.88 19.39
C ASN A 48 -1.17 8.72 20.62
N ALA A 49 -2.49 8.76 20.40
CA ALA A 49 -3.49 8.64 21.47
C ALA A 49 -3.47 7.28 22.16
N LEU A 50 -3.14 6.20 21.42
CA LEU A 50 -3.15 4.82 21.91
C LEU A 50 -1.77 4.34 22.42
N SER A 51 -0.80 5.25 22.54
CA SER A 51 0.55 4.96 23.02
C SER A 51 0.79 5.54 24.41
N ASP A 52 1.48 4.79 25.29
CA ASP A 52 2.00 5.33 26.55
C ASP A 52 3.11 6.36 26.28
N GLN A 53 3.96 6.10 25.29
CA GLN A 53 4.97 7.05 24.82
C GLN A 53 4.92 7.18 23.31
N PHE A 54 4.92 8.42 22.81
CA PHE A 54 5.01 8.74 21.39
C PHE A 54 5.99 9.89 21.18
N GLU A 55 6.96 9.70 20.31
CA GLU A 55 8.01 10.66 19.97
C GLU A 55 8.01 10.85 18.45
N VAL A 56 8.05 12.10 18.02
CA VAL A 56 8.18 12.46 16.61
C VAL A 56 9.26 13.51 16.43
N THR A 57 10.12 13.30 15.44
CA THR A 57 11.11 14.28 14.98
C THR A 57 10.91 14.50 13.49
N SER A 58 10.76 15.74 13.07
CA SER A 58 10.84 16.10 11.65
C SER A 58 12.18 16.74 11.36
N PHE A 59 12.81 16.33 10.26
CA PHE A 59 14.03 16.91 9.71
C PHE A 59 13.68 17.52 8.36
N ARG A 60 13.91 18.82 8.21
CA ARG A 60 13.60 19.55 6.98
C ARG A 60 14.47 20.79 6.85
N GLU A 61 15.09 20.96 5.69
CA GLU A 61 15.85 22.17 5.34
C GLU A 61 16.93 22.49 6.38
N LYS A 62 17.71 21.46 6.78
CA LYS A 62 18.78 21.54 7.80
C LYS A 62 18.31 21.98 9.20
N LYS A 63 17.01 21.92 9.45
CA LYS A 63 16.40 22.14 10.75
C LYS A 63 15.66 20.89 11.22
N SER A 64 15.48 20.78 12.54
CA SER A 64 14.73 19.72 13.19
C SER A 64 13.80 20.27 14.25
N LEU A 65 12.69 19.57 14.47
CA LEU A 65 11.78 19.84 15.58
C LEU A 65 11.33 18.52 16.18
N PHE A 66 11.42 18.42 17.51
CA PHE A 66 11.11 17.23 18.29
C PHE A 66 9.92 17.47 19.20
N ALA A 67 8.94 16.57 19.16
CA ALA A 67 7.79 16.57 20.06
C ALA A 67 7.64 15.19 20.72
N GLN A 68 7.37 15.20 22.03
CA GLN A 68 7.14 14.02 22.85
C GLN A 68 5.76 14.10 23.48
N PHE A 69 5.06 12.97 23.45
CA PHE A 69 3.71 12.82 23.95
C PHE A 69 3.63 11.61 24.89
N LYS A 70 2.70 11.67 25.84
CA LYS A 70 2.30 10.55 26.69
C LYS A 70 0.77 10.47 26.70
N SER A 71 0.22 9.33 26.29
CA SER A 71 -1.23 9.12 26.15
C SER A 71 -1.90 10.22 25.32
N GLY A 72 -1.27 10.62 24.20
CA GLY A 72 -1.76 11.69 23.32
C GLY A 72 -1.48 13.13 23.77
N GLU A 73 -1.02 13.36 25.00
CA GLU A 73 -0.75 14.70 25.53
C GLU A 73 0.71 15.11 25.34
N LEU A 74 0.95 16.32 24.83
CA LEU A 74 2.28 16.88 24.65
C LEU A 74 3.01 17.07 26.00
N LYS A 75 4.28 16.67 26.08
CA LYS A 75 5.08 16.66 27.33
C LYS A 75 6.34 17.52 27.28
N ASN A 76 6.66 18.13 26.15
CA ASN A 76 7.76 19.07 26.00
C ASN A 76 7.28 20.35 25.31
N ASP A 77 8.13 21.38 25.30
CA ASP A 77 7.95 22.59 24.49
C ASP A 77 8.83 22.48 23.23
N PRO A 78 8.27 22.11 22.06
CA PRO A 78 9.06 21.86 20.86
C PRO A 78 9.68 23.15 20.33
N ALA A 79 11.01 23.17 20.26
CA ALA A 79 11.78 24.23 19.62
C ALA A 79 12.47 23.71 18.36
N THR A 80 12.66 24.61 17.39
CA THR A 80 13.42 24.30 16.18
C THR A 80 14.92 24.38 16.49
N ASN A 81 15.67 23.38 16.05
CA ASN A 81 17.13 23.31 16.19
C ASN A 81 17.77 23.04 14.83
N ASP A 82 19.01 23.49 14.63
CA ASP A 82 19.80 23.10 13.45
C ASP A 82 20.17 21.61 13.51
N THR A 83 20.32 20.99 12.34
CA THR A 83 20.65 19.57 12.22
C THR A 83 21.43 19.26 10.94
N ASN A 84 22.30 18.24 11.03
CA ASN A 84 23.00 17.68 9.88
C ASN A 84 22.28 16.45 9.28
N GLU A 85 21.22 15.99 9.92
CA GLU A 85 20.40 14.87 9.44
C GLU A 85 19.77 15.16 8.07
N SER A 86 19.61 14.11 7.27
CA SER A 86 18.85 14.19 6.02
C SER A 86 17.37 14.48 6.29
N ASN A 87 16.66 15.04 5.31
CA ASN A 87 15.24 15.31 5.45
C ASN A 87 14.42 14.02 5.75
N GLY A 88 13.23 14.20 6.31
CA GLY A 88 12.25 13.13 6.55
C GLY A 88 11.73 13.15 7.97
N THR A 89 11.02 12.09 8.36
CA THR A 89 10.39 11.98 9.68
C THR A 89 10.88 10.75 10.41
N LYS A 90 11.10 10.91 11.72
CA LYS A 90 11.36 9.81 12.66
C LYS A 90 10.22 9.74 13.66
N ILE A 91 9.63 8.57 13.83
CA ILE A 91 8.58 8.29 14.80
C ILE A 91 9.03 7.14 15.69
N ARG A 92 8.84 7.27 17.00
CA ARG A 92 9.01 6.18 17.95
C ARG A 92 7.79 6.13 18.84
N PHE A 93 7.28 4.93 19.11
CA PHE A 93 6.14 4.78 20.01
C PHE A 93 6.17 3.45 20.77
N THR A 94 5.45 3.45 21.89
CA THR A 94 5.22 2.29 22.76
C THR A 94 3.71 2.21 23.03
N PRO A 95 3.02 1.13 22.59
CA PRO A 95 1.59 0.95 22.85
C PRO A 95 1.26 1.01 24.34
N ASP A 96 0.10 1.59 24.67
CA ASP A 96 -0.37 1.64 26.04
C ASP A 96 -0.77 0.24 26.52
N SER A 97 0.00 -0.32 27.46
CA SER A 97 -0.24 -1.64 28.06
C SER A 97 -1.58 -1.77 28.80
N LYS A 98 -2.21 -0.65 29.19
CA LYS A 98 -3.56 -0.65 29.79
C LYS A 98 -4.64 -0.86 28.74
N LEU A 99 -4.43 -0.31 27.54
CA LEU A 99 -5.35 -0.46 26.41
C LEU A 99 -5.12 -1.77 25.65
N PHE A 100 -3.87 -2.23 25.60
CA PHE A 100 -3.47 -3.49 24.97
C PHE A 100 -2.73 -4.39 25.97
N PRO A 101 -3.44 -5.08 26.88
CA PRO A 101 -2.82 -6.00 27.81
C PRO A 101 -2.08 -7.13 27.08
N ASN A 102 -0.85 -7.45 27.52
CA ASN A 102 -0.03 -8.54 26.97
C ASN A 102 0.21 -8.50 25.45
N TYR A 103 0.29 -7.30 24.86
CA TYR A 103 0.57 -7.18 23.43
C TYR A 103 1.97 -7.73 23.09
N CYS A 104 2.08 -8.33 21.91
CA CYS A 104 3.34 -8.68 21.29
C CYS A 104 3.32 -8.29 19.82
N TYR A 105 4.48 -7.99 19.26
CA TYR A 105 4.62 -7.74 17.83
C TYR A 105 4.94 -9.04 17.12
N ASP A 106 4.05 -9.47 16.22
CA ASP A 106 4.35 -10.57 15.32
C ASP A 106 5.21 -10.06 14.15
N LEU A 107 6.49 -10.42 14.17
CA LEU A 107 7.42 -10.08 13.09
C LEU A 107 7.03 -10.76 11.77
N GLY A 108 6.38 -11.92 11.78
CA GLY A 108 5.92 -12.59 10.56
C GLY A 108 4.91 -11.73 9.81
N THR A 109 3.87 -11.26 10.52
CA THR A 109 2.88 -10.33 9.97
C THR A 109 3.51 -9.02 9.48
N ILE A 110 4.43 -8.43 10.25
CA ILE A 110 5.12 -7.19 9.86
C ILE A 110 5.93 -7.42 8.58
N ARG A 111 6.72 -8.50 8.50
CA ARG A 111 7.52 -8.83 7.31
C ARG A 111 6.65 -8.97 6.07
N LYS A 112 5.53 -9.70 6.15
CA LYS A 112 4.58 -9.84 5.04
C LYS A 112 4.06 -8.48 4.57
N GLN A 113 3.72 -7.60 5.52
CA GLN A 113 3.29 -6.24 5.19
C GLN A 113 4.38 -5.39 4.54
N LEU A 114 5.64 -5.52 4.97
CA LEU A 114 6.76 -4.80 4.36
C LEU A 114 7.07 -5.28 2.94
N TRP A 115 6.96 -6.59 2.69
CA TRP A 115 7.06 -7.14 1.32
C TRP A 115 5.97 -6.60 0.41
N ASN A 116 4.71 -6.57 0.85
CA ASN A 116 3.63 -5.91 0.11
C ASN A 116 4.00 -4.48 -0.30
N TYR A 117 4.58 -3.69 0.62
CA TYR A 117 5.03 -2.34 0.27
C TYR A 117 6.22 -2.32 -0.70
N ALA A 118 7.16 -3.26 -0.58
CA ALA A 118 8.31 -3.37 -1.48
C ALA A 118 7.86 -3.70 -2.91
N TYR A 119 6.97 -4.68 -3.09
CA TYR A 119 6.42 -5.06 -4.41
C TYR A 119 5.68 -3.89 -5.08
N LEU A 120 4.99 -3.06 -4.31
CA LEU A 120 4.18 -1.95 -4.85
C LEU A 120 4.98 -0.67 -5.09
N ASN A 121 6.22 -0.59 -4.61
CA ASN A 121 7.06 0.60 -4.70
C ASN A 121 8.45 0.22 -5.23
N ARG A 122 8.54 -0.03 -6.54
CA ARG A 122 9.81 -0.29 -7.21
C ARG A 122 10.83 0.80 -6.85
N LYS A 123 12.06 0.40 -6.54
CA LYS A 123 13.17 1.26 -6.06
C LYS A 123 13.08 1.74 -4.61
N LEU A 124 12.01 1.44 -3.87
CA LEU A 124 12.00 1.63 -2.42
C LEU A 124 12.74 0.47 -1.75
N THR A 125 13.68 0.79 -0.86
CA THR A 125 14.26 -0.20 0.05
C THR A 125 13.69 0.07 1.44
N ILE A 126 13.05 -0.94 2.02
CA ILE A 126 12.59 -0.90 3.40
C ILE A 126 13.55 -1.75 4.22
N THR A 127 13.87 -1.32 5.45
CA THR A 127 14.75 -2.08 6.35
C THR A 127 14.07 -2.33 7.68
N LEU A 128 13.99 -3.60 8.08
CA LEU A 128 13.48 -4.01 9.39
C LEU A 128 14.63 -4.69 10.15
N ASN A 129 15.11 -4.07 11.22
CA ASN A 129 16.15 -4.64 12.09
C ASN A 129 17.39 -5.16 11.34
N GLY A 130 17.78 -4.47 10.25
CA GLY A 130 18.92 -4.82 9.40
C GLY A 130 18.59 -5.67 8.17
N GLU A 131 17.43 -6.33 8.15
CA GLU A 131 16.93 -7.04 6.98
C GLU A 131 16.37 -6.07 5.95
N LYS A 132 16.70 -6.27 4.67
CA LYS A 132 16.27 -5.41 3.56
C LYS A 132 15.16 -6.06 2.76
N PHE A 133 14.13 -5.26 2.46
CA PHE A 133 13.00 -5.61 1.61
C PHE A 133 13.07 -4.71 0.39
N LYS A 134 13.24 -5.30 -0.78
CA LYS A 134 13.36 -4.58 -2.05
C LYS A 134 12.88 -5.50 -3.16
N SER A 135 11.97 -4.99 -3.97
CA SER A 135 11.53 -5.61 -5.21
C SER A 135 12.02 -4.78 -6.39
N GLU A 136 12.58 -5.45 -7.40
CA GLU A 136 13.04 -4.82 -8.63
C GLU A 136 11.93 -4.84 -9.69
N ASN A 137 11.13 -5.93 -9.74
CA ASN A 137 10.13 -6.15 -10.78
C ASN A 137 8.68 -6.02 -10.29
N GLY A 138 8.46 -5.60 -9.05
CA GLY A 138 7.14 -5.33 -8.51
C GLY A 138 6.26 -6.56 -8.38
N LEU A 139 5.09 -6.56 -9.03
CA LEU A 139 4.14 -7.68 -8.93
C LEU A 139 4.66 -8.99 -9.55
N LEU A 140 5.65 -8.91 -10.44
CA LEU A 140 6.34 -10.11 -10.92
C LEU A 140 7.07 -10.81 -9.78
N ASP A 141 7.83 -10.08 -8.96
CA ASP A 141 8.55 -10.65 -7.82
C ASP A 141 7.55 -11.20 -6.78
N LEU A 142 6.39 -10.54 -6.59
CA LEU A 142 5.31 -11.04 -5.72
C LEU A 142 4.81 -12.40 -6.19
N LEU A 143 4.43 -12.54 -7.46
CA LEU A 143 3.91 -13.80 -7.98
C LEU A 143 4.96 -14.89 -8.02
N GLN A 144 6.22 -14.56 -8.27
CA GLN A 144 7.33 -15.53 -8.20
C GLN A 144 7.51 -16.11 -6.79
N GLU A 145 7.31 -15.29 -5.75
CA GLU A 145 7.40 -15.75 -4.36
C GLU A 145 6.16 -16.57 -3.95
N GLU A 146 4.96 -16.15 -4.38
CA GLU A 146 3.71 -16.83 -3.99
C GLU A 146 3.50 -18.14 -4.77
N VAL A 147 4.01 -18.26 -5.99
CA VAL A 147 3.84 -19.46 -6.82
C VAL A 147 5.14 -20.26 -6.93
N SER A 148 5.28 -21.25 -6.03
CA SER A 148 6.52 -22.01 -5.81
C SER A 148 6.63 -23.28 -6.67
N GLU A 149 6.78 -23.11 -7.99
CA GLU A 149 7.34 -24.07 -8.98
C GLU A 149 6.39 -24.76 -9.99
N ALA A 150 5.06 -24.76 -9.83
CA ALA A 150 4.13 -25.44 -10.76
C ALA A 150 3.32 -24.50 -11.66
N ASN A 151 4.00 -23.56 -12.33
CA ASN A 151 3.35 -22.70 -13.32
C ASN A 151 3.15 -23.47 -14.63
N LEU A 152 1.96 -23.36 -15.21
CA LEU A 152 1.67 -23.88 -16.55
C LEU A 152 2.42 -23.10 -17.63
N TYR A 153 2.77 -21.83 -17.36
CA TYR A 153 3.53 -20.95 -18.23
C TYR A 153 4.20 -19.80 -17.45
N ASP A 154 5.19 -19.15 -18.06
CA ASP A 154 5.91 -18.02 -17.46
C ASP A 154 4.97 -16.90 -17.01
N ILE A 155 5.27 -16.24 -15.88
CA ILE A 155 4.43 -15.16 -15.37
C ILE A 155 4.34 -14.04 -16.40
N VAL A 156 3.11 -13.76 -16.81
CA VAL A 156 2.75 -12.62 -17.65
C VAL A 156 2.81 -11.39 -16.76
N HIS A 157 3.69 -10.44 -17.05
CA HIS A 157 3.80 -9.19 -16.30
C HIS A 157 3.65 -7.99 -17.23
N CYS A 158 2.63 -7.18 -16.97
CA CYS A 158 2.31 -6.03 -17.81
C CYS A 158 2.13 -4.77 -16.96
N GLN A 159 2.51 -3.63 -17.53
CA GLN A 159 2.33 -2.33 -16.90
C GLN A 159 1.84 -1.31 -17.92
N ASN A 160 0.73 -0.65 -17.63
CA ASN A 160 0.14 0.38 -18.50
C ASN A 160 -0.45 1.51 -17.66
N GLY A 161 0.23 2.66 -17.64
CA GLY A 161 -0.20 3.85 -16.92
C GLY A 161 -0.38 3.61 -15.42
N GLN A 162 -1.65 3.61 -14.98
CA GLN A 162 -2.04 3.40 -13.57
C GLN A 162 -2.20 1.93 -13.19
N LEU A 163 -2.11 1.00 -14.14
CA LEU A 163 -2.25 -0.45 -13.95
C LEU A 163 -0.88 -1.13 -13.95
N GLU A 164 -0.64 -1.97 -12.96
CA GLU A 164 0.34 -3.04 -13.00
C GLU A 164 -0.39 -4.35 -12.74
N MET A 165 -0.13 -5.37 -13.56
CA MET A 165 -0.69 -6.70 -13.37
C MET A 165 0.36 -7.75 -13.63
N ALA A 166 0.29 -8.83 -12.86
CA ALA A 166 1.01 -10.05 -13.16
C ALA A 166 0.07 -11.24 -13.00
N LEU A 167 0.22 -12.28 -13.82
CA LEU A 167 -0.61 -13.48 -13.71
C LEU A 167 0.06 -14.72 -14.30
N THR A 168 -0.33 -15.88 -13.80
CA THR A 168 -0.01 -17.20 -14.36
C THR A 168 -1.14 -18.16 -14.03
N HIS A 169 -1.10 -19.37 -14.60
CA HIS A 169 -1.96 -20.46 -14.17
C HIS A 169 -1.12 -21.56 -13.53
N THR A 170 -1.72 -22.24 -12.56
CA THR A 170 -1.16 -23.40 -11.86
C THR A 170 -2.04 -24.62 -12.10
N GLU A 171 -1.58 -25.80 -11.69
CA GLU A 171 -2.40 -27.03 -11.70
C GLU A 171 -3.47 -27.06 -10.59
N HIS A 172 -3.51 -26.08 -9.70
CA HIS A 172 -4.50 -26.02 -8.64
C HIS A 172 -5.86 -25.60 -9.15
N TYR A 173 -6.93 -26.09 -8.52
CA TYR A 173 -8.29 -25.66 -8.83
C TYR A 173 -8.62 -24.33 -8.14
N GLY A 174 -9.44 -23.52 -8.79
CA GLY A 174 -9.90 -22.23 -8.27
C GLY A 174 -9.02 -21.06 -8.70
N GLU A 175 -9.24 -19.90 -8.08
CA GLU A 175 -8.58 -18.65 -8.43
C GLU A 175 -8.03 -17.97 -7.17
N GLU A 176 -6.82 -17.43 -7.25
CA GLU A 176 -6.17 -16.68 -6.17
C GLU A 176 -5.74 -15.30 -6.67
N TYR A 177 -6.01 -14.27 -5.86
CA TYR A 177 -5.70 -12.90 -6.23
C TYR A 177 -5.04 -12.07 -5.13
N PHE A 178 -4.01 -11.32 -5.54
CA PHE A 178 -3.37 -10.27 -4.76
C PHE A 178 -3.76 -8.92 -5.34
N SER A 179 -4.65 -8.20 -4.67
CA SER A 179 -5.21 -6.96 -5.24
C SER A 179 -4.89 -5.74 -4.41
N TYR A 180 -4.48 -4.66 -5.08
CA TYR A 180 -3.96 -3.46 -4.43
C TYR A 180 -4.49 -2.17 -5.04
N VAL A 181 -4.76 -1.19 -4.18
CA VAL A 181 -5.12 0.18 -4.58
C VAL A 181 -4.19 1.15 -3.86
N ASN A 182 -3.44 1.95 -4.61
CA ASN A 182 -2.50 2.94 -4.06
C ASN A 182 -1.49 2.36 -3.04
N GLY A 183 -1.10 1.09 -3.19
CA GLY A 183 -0.19 0.42 -2.27
C GLY A 183 -0.85 -0.25 -1.06
N HIS A 184 -2.19 -0.28 -0.99
CA HIS A 184 -2.94 -0.96 0.06
C HIS A 184 -3.55 -2.25 -0.45
N HIS A 185 -3.39 -3.34 0.31
CA HIS A 185 -3.98 -4.63 -0.03
C HIS A 185 -5.48 -4.63 0.24
N THR A 186 -6.28 -4.98 -0.76
CA THR A 186 -7.74 -5.09 -0.67
C THR A 186 -8.13 -6.56 -0.57
N ASN A 187 -8.19 -7.07 0.66
CA ASN A 187 -8.45 -8.50 0.92
C ASN A 187 -9.77 -9.00 0.30
N ASP A 188 -10.79 -8.14 0.26
CA ASP A 188 -12.11 -8.48 -0.27
C ASP A 188 -12.27 -8.01 -1.74
N GLY A 189 -11.17 -7.56 -2.37
CA GLY A 189 -11.14 -7.07 -3.74
C GLY A 189 -11.90 -5.75 -3.93
N GLY A 190 -12.85 -5.73 -4.86
CA GLY A 190 -13.61 -4.53 -5.23
C GLY A 190 -13.69 -4.33 -6.73
N THR A 191 -14.00 -3.10 -7.17
CA THR A 191 -14.19 -2.78 -8.59
C THR A 191 -12.96 -3.09 -9.44
N HIS A 192 -11.75 -2.91 -8.91
CA HIS A 192 -10.51 -3.15 -9.64
C HIS A 192 -10.26 -4.63 -9.89
N LEU A 193 -10.49 -5.49 -8.89
CA LEU A 193 -10.34 -6.92 -9.04
C LEU A 193 -11.40 -7.51 -9.98
N SER A 194 -12.65 -7.03 -9.90
CA SER A 194 -13.69 -7.49 -10.82
C SER A 194 -13.43 -7.03 -12.26
N ALA A 195 -12.96 -5.79 -12.45
CA ALA A 195 -12.52 -5.30 -13.76
C ALA A 195 -11.33 -6.08 -14.31
N PHE A 196 -10.38 -6.48 -13.46
CA PHE A 196 -9.27 -7.34 -13.84
C PHE A 196 -9.76 -8.70 -14.35
N ARG A 197 -10.57 -9.41 -13.55
CA ARG A 197 -11.12 -10.74 -13.90
C ARG A 197 -11.90 -10.72 -15.22
N GLU A 198 -12.69 -9.69 -15.44
CA GLU A 198 -13.46 -9.52 -16.68
C GLU A 198 -12.58 -9.11 -17.87
N GLY A 199 -11.58 -8.25 -17.63
CA GLY A 199 -10.63 -7.81 -18.64
C GLY A 199 -9.82 -8.98 -19.20
N ILE A 200 -9.33 -9.87 -18.34
CA ILE A 200 -8.62 -11.10 -18.76
C ILE A 200 -9.51 -12.00 -19.62
N LEU A 201 -10.74 -12.28 -19.17
CA LEU A 201 -11.71 -13.06 -19.96
C LEU A 201 -11.97 -12.45 -21.34
N LYS A 202 -12.24 -11.15 -21.39
CA LYS A 202 -12.50 -10.45 -22.65
C LYS A 202 -11.27 -10.40 -23.55
N GLY A 203 -10.08 -10.29 -22.98
CA GLY A 203 -8.83 -10.28 -23.72
C GLY A 203 -8.54 -11.64 -24.35
N ALA A 204 -8.72 -12.73 -23.59
CA ALA A 204 -8.61 -14.08 -24.11
C ALA A 204 -9.61 -14.33 -25.27
N ASN A 205 -10.88 -13.99 -25.07
CA ASN A 205 -11.91 -14.15 -26.10
C ASN A 205 -11.62 -13.32 -27.36
N GLN A 206 -11.10 -12.10 -27.20
CA GLN A 206 -10.71 -11.24 -28.32
C GLN A 206 -9.51 -11.82 -29.08
N PHE A 207 -8.46 -12.26 -28.39
CA PHE A 207 -7.24 -12.77 -29.00
C PHE A 207 -7.48 -14.09 -29.75
N PHE A 208 -8.15 -15.04 -29.11
CA PHE A 208 -8.44 -16.35 -29.69
C PHE A 208 -9.68 -16.36 -30.60
N ASN A 209 -10.37 -15.22 -30.72
CA ASN A 209 -11.61 -15.06 -31.49
C ASN A 209 -12.64 -16.16 -31.18
N THR A 210 -12.89 -16.37 -29.89
CA THR A 210 -13.77 -17.42 -29.37
C THR A 210 -14.53 -16.92 -28.14
N SER A 211 -15.42 -17.75 -27.60
CA SER A 211 -16.23 -17.45 -26.42
C SER A 211 -15.98 -18.51 -25.35
N PHE A 212 -14.88 -18.35 -24.60
CA PHE A 212 -14.63 -19.12 -23.39
C PHE A 212 -15.58 -18.72 -22.27
N ASP A 213 -15.91 -19.68 -21.42
CA ASP A 213 -16.61 -19.43 -20.18
C ASP A 213 -15.67 -18.81 -19.15
N GLY A 214 -16.21 -17.86 -18.37
CA GLY A 214 -15.42 -17.12 -17.40
C GLY A 214 -14.71 -17.99 -16.35
N PRO A 215 -15.39 -18.97 -15.73
CA PRO A 215 -14.75 -19.91 -14.82
C PRO A 215 -13.60 -20.68 -15.46
N ASP A 216 -13.73 -21.13 -16.70
CA ASP A 216 -12.72 -21.93 -17.39
C ASP A 216 -11.42 -21.14 -17.63
N VAL A 217 -11.52 -19.84 -17.94
CA VAL A 217 -10.36 -18.95 -18.10
C VAL A 217 -9.68 -18.61 -16.76
N ARG A 218 -10.37 -18.79 -15.63
CA ARG A 218 -9.83 -18.41 -14.31
C ARG A 218 -9.50 -19.61 -13.43
N ASP A 219 -9.82 -20.82 -13.85
CA ASP A 219 -9.45 -22.02 -13.10
C ASP A 219 -7.92 -22.19 -13.11
N GLY A 220 -7.33 -22.31 -11.93
CA GLY A 220 -5.90 -22.29 -11.70
C GLY A 220 -5.22 -20.92 -11.81
N LEU A 221 -5.96 -19.84 -12.07
CA LEU A 221 -5.38 -18.51 -12.21
C LEU A 221 -4.88 -17.98 -10.86
N VAL A 222 -3.60 -17.64 -10.82
CA VAL A 222 -3.00 -16.81 -9.75
C VAL A 222 -2.68 -15.45 -10.36
N GLY A 223 -3.29 -14.38 -9.82
CA GLY A 223 -3.17 -13.04 -10.38
C GLY A 223 -2.86 -11.98 -9.34
N ALA A 224 -2.01 -11.02 -9.69
CA ALA A 224 -1.76 -9.82 -8.91
C ALA A 224 -2.16 -8.60 -9.73
N VAL A 225 -2.89 -7.66 -9.12
CA VAL A 225 -3.31 -6.42 -9.75
C VAL A 225 -3.13 -5.25 -8.80
N ALA A 226 -2.41 -4.23 -9.25
CA ALA A 226 -2.23 -2.98 -8.52
C ALA A 226 -2.67 -1.80 -9.40
N ILE A 227 -3.53 -0.95 -8.84
CA ILE A 227 -3.95 0.28 -9.51
C ILE A 227 -3.65 1.52 -8.69
N LYS A 228 -3.44 2.64 -9.40
CA LYS A 228 -3.35 3.98 -8.81
C LYS A 228 -4.63 4.76 -9.09
N VAL A 229 -5.28 5.26 -8.04
CA VAL A 229 -6.57 5.97 -8.10
C VAL A 229 -6.44 7.28 -7.33
N GLN A 230 -6.93 8.39 -7.87
CA GLN A 230 -6.80 9.69 -7.19
C GLN A 230 -7.66 9.78 -5.92
N GLU A 231 -8.94 9.41 -6.04
CA GLU A 231 -9.91 9.47 -4.94
C GLU A 231 -10.49 8.08 -4.65
N PRO A 232 -9.72 7.17 -4.03
CA PRO A 232 -10.21 5.84 -3.73
C PRO A 232 -11.26 5.88 -2.60
N ILE A 233 -12.45 5.37 -2.91
CA ILE A 233 -13.56 5.18 -1.99
C ILE A 233 -13.55 3.71 -1.55
N PHE A 234 -13.32 3.48 -0.27
CA PHE A 234 -13.37 2.14 0.34
C PHE A 234 -14.68 1.96 1.12
N GLU A 235 -15.21 0.74 1.14
CA GLU A 235 -16.45 0.42 1.86
C GLU A 235 -16.33 0.58 3.39
N SER A 236 -15.10 0.53 3.92
CA SER A 236 -14.83 0.67 5.35
C SER A 236 -13.44 1.26 5.63
N GLN A 237 -13.19 1.62 6.90
CA GLN A 237 -11.90 2.12 7.37
C GLN A 237 -10.76 1.08 7.27
N THR A 238 -11.08 -0.23 7.31
CA THR A 238 -10.08 -1.30 7.12
C THR A 238 -9.64 -1.42 5.67
N LYS A 239 -10.36 -0.78 4.72
CA LYS A 239 -10.00 -0.67 3.30
C LYS A 239 -9.81 -2.01 2.61
N ASN A 240 -10.58 -3.01 3.04
CA ASN A 240 -10.54 -4.34 2.42
C ASN A 240 -11.17 -4.36 1.03
N LYS A 241 -12.08 -3.43 0.71
CA LYS A 241 -12.83 -3.42 -0.55
C LYS A 241 -12.93 -2.04 -1.19
N LEU A 242 -12.59 -1.95 -2.47
CA LEU A 242 -12.75 -0.73 -3.28
C LEU A 242 -14.18 -0.61 -3.82
N GLY A 243 -14.81 0.54 -3.60
CA GLY A 243 -16.20 0.82 -3.94
C GLY A 243 -16.45 1.78 -5.11
N ASN A 244 -15.40 2.38 -5.71
CA ASN A 244 -15.54 3.25 -6.89
C ASN A 244 -16.07 2.45 -8.10
N SER A 245 -17.38 2.48 -8.36
CA SER A 245 -18.00 1.70 -9.43
C SER A 245 -17.67 2.24 -10.82
N GLU A 246 -17.42 3.55 -10.93
CA GLU A 246 -17.09 4.27 -12.14
C GLU A 246 -15.77 3.82 -12.77
N LEU A 247 -14.83 3.30 -11.97
CA LEU A 247 -13.51 2.87 -12.47
C LEU A 247 -13.62 1.73 -13.47
N ARG A 248 -14.66 0.91 -13.36
CA ARG A 248 -14.86 -0.24 -14.25
C ARG A 248 -14.92 0.16 -15.72
N SER A 249 -15.46 1.35 -16.03
CA SER A 249 -15.66 1.83 -17.40
C SER A 249 -14.36 1.99 -18.19
N TRP A 250 -13.28 2.40 -17.52
CA TRP A 250 -11.97 2.59 -18.15
C TRP A 250 -10.98 1.49 -17.79
N LEU A 251 -11.08 0.90 -16.59
CA LEU A 251 -10.11 -0.08 -16.11
C LEU A 251 -10.29 -1.44 -16.78
N MET A 252 -11.52 -1.90 -17.01
CA MET A 252 -11.74 -3.18 -17.67
C MET A 252 -11.22 -3.17 -19.12
N PRO A 253 -11.51 -2.17 -19.97
CA PRO A 253 -10.90 -2.06 -21.29
C PRO A 253 -9.37 -1.95 -21.22
N LEU A 254 -8.82 -1.20 -20.27
CA LEU A 254 -7.37 -1.08 -20.08
C LEU A 254 -6.72 -2.44 -19.79
N VAL A 255 -7.30 -3.24 -18.89
CA VAL A 255 -6.81 -4.60 -18.59
C VAL A 255 -6.90 -5.47 -19.84
N ARG A 256 -8.04 -5.47 -20.52
CA ARG A 256 -8.24 -6.25 -21.75
C ARG A 256 -7.18 -5.92 -22.80
N ASP A 257 -7.02 -4.64 -23.12
CA ASP A 257 -6.11 -4.19 -24.17
C ASP A 257 -4.66 -4.49 -23.80
N THR A 258 -4.28 -4.24 -22.54
CA THR A 258 -2.93 -4.56 -22.04
C THR A 258 -2.65 -6.07 -22.06
N PHE A 259 -3.66 -6.91 -21.80
CA PHE A 259 -3.51 -8.37 -21.88
C PHE A 259 -3.41 -8.85 -23.32
N VAL A 260 -4.22 -8.30 -24.23
CA VAL A 260 -4.16 -8.59 -25.67
C VAL A 260 -2.83 -8.17 -26.27
N ASP A 261 -2.28 -7.01 -25.88
CA ASP A 261 -0.98 -6.54 -26.37
C ASP A 261 0.19 -7.43 -25.93
N PHE A 262 0.00 -8.21 -24.87
CA PHE A 262 0.99 -9.19 -24.41
C PHE A 262 0.92 -10.51 -25.18
N LEU A 263 -0.30 -10.99 -25.49
CA LEU A 263 -0.55 -12.27 -26.18
C LEU A 263 -0.09 -12.23 -27.65
#